data_AF-A0A953KEW0-F1
#
_entry.id   AF-A0A953KEW0-F1
#
_cell.length_a   1.000
_cell.length_b   1.000
_cell.length_c   1.000
_cell.angle_alpha   90.00
_cell.angle_beta   90.00
_cell.angle_gamma   90.00
#
_symmetry.space_group_name_H-M   'P 1'
#
loop_
_entity.id
_entity.type
_entity.pdbx_description
1 polymer ?
#
loop_
_entity_poly.entity_id
_entity_poly.type
_entity_poly.pdbx_seq_one_letter_code
_entity_poly.pdbx_strand_id
1 'polypeptide(L)'
;MEIQRVLEFGQTLLAGEYDASELLSKIEEYSQLFEQFMAAGGLKQSAKDDLQQLADLHAEILELADSARQGTAANLKSLKHRAKGLMAYADNLPKRVSTRKPRKG
;
A
#
# COMPACT_ATOMS: atom_id res chain seq x y z
N MET A 1 9.82 27.20 8.49
CA MET A 1 10.25 26.65 7.18
C MET A 1 10.02 25.14 7.07
N GLU A 2 10.13 24.35 8.15
CA GLU A 2 9.92 22.89 8.04
C GLU A 2 8.44 22.48 7.88
N ILE A 3 7.49 23.14 8.57
CA ILE A 3 6.07 22.81 8.45
C ILE A 3 5.50 23.06 7.04
N GLN A 4 5.90 24.15 6.39
CA GLN A 4 5.48 24.48 5.03
C GLN A 4 5.91 23.39 4.04
N ARG A 5 7.10 22.82 4.21
CA ARG A 5 7.57 21.72 3.38
C ARG A 5 6.71 20.47 3.54
N VAL A 6 6.27 20.14 4.76
CA VAL A 6 5.36 19.01 5.02
C VAL A 6 3.98 19.26 4.43
N LEU A 7 3.47 20.49 4.57
CA LEU A 7 2.18 20.89 4.00
C LEU A 7 2.19 20.85 2.47
N GLU A 8 3.20 21.46 1.83
CA GLU A 8 3.36 21.47 0.37
C GLU A 8 3.49 20.05 -0.20
N PHE A 9 4.29 19.20 0.46
CA PHE A 9 4.43 17.82 0.05
C PHE A 9 3.10 17.05 0.18
N GLY A 10 2.40 17.25 1.30
CA GLY A 10 1.09 16.64 1.51
C GLY A 10 0.05 17.08 0.48
N GLN A 11 0.01 18.38 0.14
CA GLN A 11 -0.88 18.90 -0.91
C GLN A 11 -0.54 18.32 -2.28
N THR A 12 0.76 18.20 -2.58
CA THR A 12 1.23 17.59 -3.83
C THR A 12 0.83 16.11 -3.91
N LEU A 13 0.94 15.39 -2.79
CA LEU A 13 0.54 13.99 -2.69
C LEU A 13 -0.97 13.81 -2.92
N LEU A 14 -1.80 14.70 -2.38
CA LEU A 14 -3.26 14.63 -2.56
C LEU A 14 -3.70 15.08 -3.96
N ALA A 15 -2.99 16.04 -4.57
CA ALA A 15 -3.31 16.55 -5.90
C ALA A 15 -2.76 15.69 -7.05
N GLY A 16 -1.79 14.81 -6.76
CA GLY A 16 -1.13 13.98 -7.77
C GLY A 16 -1.96 12.77 -8.19
N GLU A 17 -1.95 12.46 -9.48
CA GLU A 17 -2.43 11.19 -10.01
C GLU A 17 -1.27 10.20 -10.01
N TYR A 18 -1.25 9.30 -9.03
CA TYR A 18 -0.22 8.28 -8.88
C TYR A 18 -0.77 6.89 -9.18
N ASP A 19 0.09 6.02 -9.72
CA ASP A 19 -0.22 4.60 -9.71
C ASP A 19 -0.13 4.03 -8.29
N ALA A 20 -0.59 2.79 -8.09
CA ALA A 20 -0.64 2.19 -6.75
C ALA A 20 0.74 2.01 -6.09
N SER A 21 1.80 1.82 -6.87
CA SER A 21 3.16 1.63 -6.34
C SER A 21 3.77 2.97 -5.96
N GLU A 22 3.62 3.96 -6.83
CA GLU A 22 4.07 5.32 -6.62
C GLU A 22 3.35 5.96 -5.43
N LEU A 23 2.04 5.75 -5.30
CA LEU A 23 1.24 6.26 -4.18
C LEU A 23 1.79 5.77 -2.84
N LEU A 24 2.08 4.47 -2.71
CA LEU A 24 2.62 3.91 -1.48
C LEU A 24 4.00 4.48 -1.16
N SER A 25 4.87 4.64 -2.17
CA SER A 25 6.17 5.28 -2.01
C SER A 25 6.04 6.73 -1.53
N LYS A 26 5.08 7.49 -2.08
CA LYS A 26 4.85 8.89 -1.69
C LYS A 26 4.29 9.01 -0.27
N ILE A 27 3.42 8.10 0.14
CA ILE A 27 2.93 8.03 1.53
C ILE A 27 4.08 7.74 2.50
N GLU A 28 5.00 6.85 2.13
CA GLU A 28 6.20 6.57 2.93
C GLU A 28 7.12 7.79 3.05
N GLU A 29 7.38 8.50 1.94
CA GLU A 29 8.15 9.76 1.93
C GLU A 29 7.49 10.81 2.84
N TYR A 30 6.16 10.97 2.78
CA TYR A 30 5.42 11.89 3.66
C TYR A 30 5.57 11.51 5.13
N SER A 31 5.46 10.22 5.47
CA SER A 31 5.64 9.72 6.84
C SER A 31 7.01 10.07 7.39
N GLN A 32 8.07 9.88 6.59
CA GLN A 32 9.44 10.22 7.00
C GLN A 32 9.61 11.73 7.21
N LEU A 33 9.06 12.57 6.33
CA LEU A 33 9.08 14.02 6.49
C LEU A 33 8.32 14.47 7.74
N PHE A 34 7.17 13.86 8.03
CA PHE A 34 6.38 14.15 9.22
C PHE A 34 7.13 13.76 10.50
N GLU A 35 7.78 12.60 10.53
CA GLU A 35 8.61 12.19 11.67
C GLU A 35 9.79 13.13 11.92
N GLN A 36 10.47 13.59 10.87
CA GLN A 36 11.55 14.58 10.98
C GLN A 36 11.04 15.89 11.58
N PHE A 37 9.90 16.38 11.09
CA PHE A 37 9.23 17.57 11.62
C PHE A 37 8.85 17.42 13.11
N MET A 38 8.33 16.25 13.49
CA MET A 38 8.00 15.96 14.89
C MET A 38 9.24 15.90 15.77
N ALA A 39 10.32 15.26 15.32
CA ALA A 39 11.58 15.15 16.03
C ALA A 39 12.28 16.52 16.23
N ALA A 40 12.11 17.45 15.28
CA ALA A 40 12.61 18.82 15.39
C ALA A 40 11.82 19.69 16.40
N GLY A 41 10.75 19.15 17.01
CA GLY A 41 9.89 19.91 17.91
C GLY A 41 8.92 20.82 17.19
N GLY A 42 8.59 20.49 15.93
CA GLY A 42 7.78 21.29 15.03
C GLY A 42 6.42 21.74 15.59
N LEU A 43 5.81 20.93 16.46
CA LEU A 43 4.56 21.29 17.15
C LEU A 43 4.66 22.55 18.03
N LYS A 44 5.81 22.80 18.66
CA LYS A 44 6.01 23.96 19.54
C LYS A 44 6.42 25.21 18.78
N GLN A 45 6.93 25.04 17.57
CA GLN A 45 7.53 26.10 16.75
C GLN A 45 6.57 26.62 15.65
N SER A 46 5.45 25.94 15.43
CA SER A 46 4.51 26.25 14.35
C SER A 46 3.31 27.06 14.84
N ALA A 47 2.74 27.86 13.94
CA ALA A 47 1.52 28.58 14.23
C ALA A 47 0.33 27.62 14.37
N LYS A 48 -0.67 28.01 15.15
CA LYS A 48 -1.87 27.19 15.35
C LYS A 48 -2.60 26.89 14.04
N ASP A 49 -2.64 27.86 13.13
CA ASP A 49 -3.32 27.72 11.85
C ASP A 49 -2.61 26.70 10.95
N ASP A 50 -1.27 26.71 10.90
CA ASP A 50 -0.49 25.73 10.16
C ASP A 50 -0.67 24.31 10.72
N LEU A 51 -0.78 24.18 12.05
CA LEU A 51 -1.02 22.89 12.70
C LEU A 51 -2.42 22.36 12.41
N GLN A 52 -3.43 23.22 12.32
CA GLN A 52 -4.78 22.83 11.94
C GLN A 52 -4.80 22.33 10.50
N GLN A 53 -4.19 23.09 9.57
CA GLN A 53 -4.05 22.66 8.18
C GLN A 53 -3.31 21.32 8.06
N LEU A 54 -2.24 21.15 8.83
CA LEU A 54 -1.49 19.90 8.86
C LEU A 54 -2.34 18.73 9.36
N ALA A 55 -3.17 18.95 10.38
CA ALA A 55 -4.06 17.92 10.92
C ALA A 55 -5.13 17.51 9.91
N ASP A 56 -5.76 18.47 9.25
CA ASP A 56 -6.79 18.22 8.23
C ASP A 56 -6.19 17.45 7.05
N LEU A 57 -5.03 17.89 6.57
CA LEU A 57 -4.30 17.26 5.49
C LEU A 57 -3.86 15.83 5.86
N HIS A 58 -3.35 15.64 7.08
CA HIS A 58 -2.94 14.33 7.56
C HIS A 58 -4.12 13.34 7.61
N ALA A 59 -5.32 13.80 7.99
CA ALA A 59 -6.52 12.97 7.96
C ALA A 59 -6.85 12.49 6.55
N GLU A 60 -6.79 13.36 5.55
CA GLU A 60 -7.02 12.99 4.14
C GLU A 60 -5.99 11.98 3.63
N ILE A 61 -4.71 12.16 3.98
CA ILE A 61 -3.65 11.20 3.61
C ILE A 61 -3.88 9.84 4.28
N LEU A 62 -4.36 9.81 5.53
CA LEU A 62 -4.69 8.56 6.20
C LEU A 62 -5.86 7.83 5.53
N GLU A 63 -6.88 8.55 5.10
CA GLU A 63 -8.00 7.97 4.33
C GLU A 63 -7.50 7.38 3.00
N LEU A 64 -6.64 8.11 2.29
CA LEU A 64 -6.02 7.65 1.05
C LEU A 64 -5.18 6.37 1.27
N ALA A 65 -4.39 6.35 2.34
CA ALA A 65 -3.59 5.18 2.72
C ALA A 65 -4.47 3.97 3.08
N ASP A 66 -5.58 4.17 3.80
CA ASP A 66 -6.49 3.07 4.12
C ASP A 66 -7.20 2.53 2.88
N SER A 67 -7.60 3.42 1.96
CA SER A 67 -8.16 3.02 0.66
C SER A 67 -7.17 2.16 -0.14
N ALA A 68 -5.90 2.58 -0.22
CA ALA A 68 -4.84 1.80 -0.87
C ALA A 68 -4.63 0.42 -0.19
N ARG A 69 -4.66 0.38 1.16
CA ARG A 69 -4.60 -0.86 1.94
C ARG A 69 -5.76 -1.81 1.64
N GLN A 70 -6.98 -1.29 1.55
CA GLN A 70 -8.15 -2.11 1.20
C GLN A 70 -8.07 -2.65 -0.23
N GLY A 71 -7.63 -1.82 -1.19
CA GLY A 71 -7.43 -2.23 -2.59
C GLY A 71 -6.38 -3.34 -2.73
N THR A 72 -5.23 -3.20 -2.07
CA THR A 72 -4.18 -4.24 -2.05
C THR A 72 -4.67 -5.53 -1.41
N ALA A 73 -5.42 -5.47 -0.31
CA ALA A 73 -6.03 -6.63 0.33
C ALA A 73 -7.02 -7.37 -0.59
N ALA A 74 -7.86 -6.63 -1.33
CA ALA A 74 -8.79 -7.18 -2.30
C ALA A 74 -8.06 -7.88 -3.47
N ASN A 75 -7.02 -7.24 -4.01
CA ASN A 75 -6.18 -7.82 -5.06
C ASN A 75 -5.51 -9.12 -4.60
N LEU A 76 -4.98 -9.13 -3.38
CA LEU A 76 -4.35 -10.31 -2.79
C LEU A 76 -5.35 -11.46 -2.58
N LYS A 77 -6.58 -11.15 -2.15
CA LYS A 77 -7.67 -12.14 -2.04
C LYS A 77 -8.01 -12.74 -3.40
N SER A 78 -8.10 -11.91 -4.45
CA SER A 78 -8.35 -12.35 -5.82
C SER A 78 -7.24 -13.28 -6.33
N LEU A 79 -5.97 -12.90 -6.13
CA LEU A 79 -4.82 -13.73 -6.49
C LEU A 79 -4.82 -15.09 -5.77
N LYS A 80 -5.10 -15.12 -4.47
CA LYS A 80 -5.23 -16.37 -3.70
C LYS A 80 -6.35 -17.26 -4.25
N HIS A 81 -7.48 -16.68 -4.63
CA HIS A 81 -8.58 -17.44 -5.22
C HIS A 81 -8.20 -18.05 -6.59
N ARG A 82 -7.56 -17.25 -7.45
CA ARG A 82 -7.06 -17.73 -8.76
C ARG A 82 -6.00 -18.82 -8.60
N ALA A 83 -5.09 -18.70 -7.63
CA ALA A 83 -4.09 -19.72 -7.33
C ALA A 83 -4.72 -21.06 -6.91
N LYS A 84 -5.78 -21.03 -6.09
CA LYS A 84 -6.56 -22.24 -5.75
C LYS A 84 -7.18 -22.89 -6.99
N GLY A 85 -7.70 -22.09 -7.91
CA GLY A 85 -8.21 -22.57 -9.20
C GLY A 85 -7.13 -23.27 -10.01
N LEU A 86 -5.94 -22.66 -10.14
CA LEU A 86 -4.80 -23.26 -10.83
C LEU A 86 -4.36 -24.59 -10.22
N MET A 87 -4.30 -24.68 -8.89
CA MET A 87 -3.98 -25.92 -8.19
C MET A 87 -5.03 -27.01 -8.44
N ALA A 88 -6.32 -26.67 -8.39
CA ALA A 88 -7.40 -27.62 -8.69
C ALA A 88 -7.34 -28.13 -10.14
N TYR A 89 -6.98 -27.28 -11.10
CA TYR A 89 -6.72 -27.71 -12.49
C TYR A 89 -5.49 -28.61 -12.58
N ALA A 90 -4.41 -28.29 -11.87
CA ALA A 90 -3.19 -29.10 -11.85
C ALA A 90 -3.44 -30.49 -11.25
N ASP A 91 -4.23 -30.58 -10.18
CA ASP A 91 -4.58 -31.85 -9.52
C ASP A 91 -5.50 -32.74 -10.38
N ASN A 92 -6.37 -32.12 -11.17
CA ASN A 92 -7.29 -32.81 -12.09
C ASN A 92 -6.66 -33.12 -13.47
N LEU A 93 -5.39 -32.77 -13.71
CA LEU A 93 -4.70 -33.24 -14.90
C LEU A 93 -4.69 -34.77 -14.91
N PRO A 94 -4.90 -35.42 -16.06
CA PRO A 94 -4.85 -36.87 -16.14
C PRO A 94 -3.45 -37.32 -15.71
N LYS A 95 -3.36 -37.89 -14.52
CA LYS A 95 -2.15 -38.55 -14.03
C LYS A 95 -1.76 -39.54 -15.12
N ARG A 96 -0.53 -39.45 -15.65
CA ARG A 96 0.00 -40.40 -16.63
C ARG A 96 -0.26 -41.80 -16.09
N VAL A 97 -1.26 -42.49 -16.65
CA VAL A 97 -1.57 -43.86 -16.29
C VAL A 97 -0.36 -44.65 -16.77
N SER A 98 0.49 -45.09 -15.83
CA SER A 98 1.60 -45.97 -16.16
C SER A 98 1.00 -47.26 -16.70
N THR A 99 0.97 -47.40 -18.03
CA THR A 99 0.48 -48.58 -18.74
C THR A 99 1.49 -49.74 -18.72
N ARG A 100 2.52 -49.69 -17.86
CA ARG A 100 3.42 -50.83 -17.67
C ARG A 100 2.77 -51.83 -16.71
N LYS A 101 2.10 -52.83 -17.30
CA LYS A 101 1.71 -54.06 -16.59
C LYS A 101 2.92 -54.58 -15.80
N PRO A 102 2.75 -54.99 -14.52
CA PRO A 102 3.83 -55.62 -13.78
C PRO A 102 4.19 -56.93 -14.48
N ARG A 103 5.46 -57.05 -14.90
CA ARG A 103 6.00 -58.28 -15.48
C ARG A 103 6.19 -59.25 -14.31
N LYS A 104 5.30 -60.25 -14.18
CA LYS A 104 5.50 -61.37 -13.24
C LYS A 104 6.70 -62.17 -13.74
N GLY A 105 7.78 -62.16 -12.96
CA GLY A 105 8.93 -63.04 -13.05
C GLY A 105 9.13 -63.70 -11.69
#